data_AF-A0A2H1KS59-F1
#
_entry.id   AF-A0A2H1KS59-F1
#
_cell.length_a   1.000
_cell.length_b   1.000
_cell.length_c   1.000
_cell.angle_alpha   90.00
_cell.angle_beta   90.00
_cell.angle_gamma   90.00
#
_symmetry.space_group_name_H-M   'P 1'
#
loop_
_entity.id
_entity.type
_entity.pdbx_description
1 polymer ?
#
loop_
_entity_poly.entity_id
_entity_poly.type
_entity_poly.pdbx_seq_one_letter_code
_entity_poly.pdbx_strand_id
1 'polypeptide(L)'
;MRIIDGESKPKAARFVKIKGSQKVFDESSYDKAVGLAGWKGYVTNIERRVMTAREVVGSYHDLWHVEQSFRMSKTALRARPIFHRTRDAIEAHLTVVFTALAVARFMQEATGLSLQKIITTLRPLREFVGEIDGHELVFPPDVPPQAAELVSNVENSGPGAGH
;
A
#
# COMPACT_ATOMS: atom_id res chain seq x y z
N MET A 1 -35.78 -17.72 -12.14
CA MET A 1 -36.47 -17.16 -10.96
C MET A 1 -36.36 -18.09 -9.73
N ARG A 2 -35.31 -18.93 -9.64
CA ARG A 2 -35.18 -20.08 -8.73
C ARG A 2 -35.24 -19.83 -7.21
N ILE A 3 -34.99 -18.61 -6.72
CA ILE A 3 -35.08 -18.29 -5.28
C ILE A 3 -36.51 -17.88 -4.89
N ILE A 4 -37.20 -17.17 -5.79
CA ILE A 4 -38.61 -16.78 -5.66
C ILE A 4 -39.48 -18.03 -5.77
N ASP A 5 -39.14 -18.92 -6.70
CA ASP A 5 -39.81 -20.20 -6.93
C ASP A 5 -39.51 -21.25 -5.83
N GLY A 6 -38.67 -20.93 -4.84
CA GLY A 6 -38.37 -21.80 -3.69
C GLY A 6 -37.32 -22.90 -3.94
N GLU A 7 -36.75 -23.00 -5.13
CA GLU A 7 -35.83 -24.06 -5.57
C GLU A 7 -34.39 -23.95 -5.01
N SER A 8 -34.07 -22.90 -4.24
CA SER A 8 -32.70 -22.71 -3.69
C SER A 8 -32.67 -22.00 -2.34
N LYS A 9 -31.74 -22.42 -1.45
CA LYS A 9 -31.53 -21.80 -0.14
C LYS A 9 -30.99 -20.37 -0.29
N PRO A 10 -31.52 -19.38 0.44
CA PRO A 10 -31.11 -17.99 0.27
C PRO A 10 -29.75 -17.76 0.92
N LYS A 11 -28.68 -17.70 0.11
CA LYS A 11 -27.73 -16.59 0.34
C LYS A 11 -28.54 -15.32 0.12
N ALA A 12 -28.42 -14.33 1.01
CA ALA A 12 -29.21 -13.10 0.98
C ALA A 12 -29.31 -12.55 -0.46
N ALA A 13 -30.43 -12.82 -1.12
CA ALA A 13 -30.60 -12.48 -2.52
C ALA A 13 -30.86 -10.98 -2.59
N ARG A 14 -29.96 -10.24 -3.25
CA ARG A 14 -29.81 -8.78 -3.17
C ARG A 14 -31.08 -7.96 -3.48
N PHE A 15 -32.02 -8.50 -4.26
CA PHE A 15 -33.26 -7.82 -4.68
C PHE A 15 -34.50 -8.64 -4.36
N VAL A 16 -34.51 -9.36 -3.23
CA VAL A 16 -35.66 -10.15 -2.78
C VAL A 16 -36.12 -9.64 -1.43
N LYS A 17 -37.40 -9.29 -1.33
CA LYS A 17 -38.09 -8.93 -0.09
C LYS A 17 -38.96 -10.10 0.38
N ILE A 18 -39.14 -10.20 1.69
CA ILE A 18 -40.10 -11.14 2.29
C ILE A 18 -41.32 -10.33 2.73
N LYS A 19 -42.51 -10.67 2.21
CA LYS A 19 -43.79 -10.09 2.62
C LYS A 19 -44.64 -11.19 3.23
N GLY A 20 -44.65 -11.29 4.56
CA GLY A 20 -45.25 -12.41 5.27
C GLY A 20 -44.47 -13.71 5.03
N SER A 21 -45.13 -14.74 4.52
CA SER A 21 -44.51 -16.03 4.15
C SER A 21 -44.02 -16.10 2.69
N GLN A 22 -44.32 -15.08 1.87
CA GLN A 22 -43.96 -15.05 0.46
C GLN A 22 -42.68 -14.25 0.19
N LYS A 23 -41.87 -14.77 -0.74
CA LYS A 23 -40.69 -14.06 -1.29
C LYS A 23 -41.13 -13.32 -2.55
N VAL A 24 -40.83 -12.03 -2.61
CA VAL A 24 -41.23 -11.15 -3.71
C VAL A 24 -39.99 -10.42 -4.23
N PHE A 25 -39.93 -10.20 -5.54
CA PHE A 25 -38.89 -9.38 -6.16
C PHE A 25 -39.02 -7.92 -5.73
N ASP A 26 -37.89 -7.29 -5.38
CA ASP A 26 -37.83 -5.90 -4.99
C ASP A 26 -37.41 -5.00 -6.16
N GLU A 27 -38.36 -4.77 -7.07
CA GLU A 27 -38.19 -3.95 -8.28
C GLU A 27 -37.66 -2.55 -7.94
N SER A 28 -38.16 -1.93 -6.87
CA SER A 28 -37.69 -0.61 -6.43
C SER A 28 -36.20 -0.55 -6.06
N SER A 29 -35.66 -1.61 -5.47
CA SER A 29 -34.23 -1.70 -5.13
C SER A 29 -33.38 -2.05 -6.34
N TYR A 30 -33.93 -2.84 -7.25
CA TYR A 30 -33.29 -3.21 -8.50
C TYR A 30 -33.14 -1.98 -9.39
N ASP A 31 -34.20 -1.21 -9.60
CA ASP A 31 -34.17 0.01 -10.42
C ASP A 31 -33.19 1.05 -9.87
N LYS A 32 -33.11 1.20 -8.54
CA LYS A 32 -32.10 2.05 -7.90
C LYS A 32 -30.68 1.55 -8.15
N ALA A 33 -30.45 0.23 -8.02
CA ALA A 33 -29.14 -0.35 -8.26
C ALA A 33 -28.72 -0.28 -9.73
N VAL A 34 -29.66 -0.43 -10.66
CA VAL A 34 -29.45 -0.26 -12.10
C VAL A 34 -29.19 1.21 -12.42
N GLY A 35 -29.95 2.15 -11.85
CA GLY A 35 -29.73 3.59 -12.04
C GLY A 35 -28.37 4.07 -11.52
N LEU A 36 -27.85 3.41 -10.47
CA LEU A 36 -26.51 3.66 -9.92
C LEU A 36 -25.41 2.83 -10.59
N ALA A 37 -25.76 1.90 -11.48
CA ALA A 37 -24.77 1.10 -12.17
C ALA A 37 -23.90 2.00 -13.07
N GLY A 38 -22.57 1.81 -13.01
CA GLY A 38 -21.61 2.64 -13.74
C GLY A 38 -21.16 3.92 -12.99
N TRP A 39 -21.84 4.29 -11.90
CA TRP A 39 -21.42 5.42 -11.06
C TRP A 39 -20.44 4.96 -9.98
N LYS A 40 -19.26 5.61 -9.91
CA LYS A 40 -18.28 5.42 -8.83
C LYS A 40 -18.35 6.61 -7.87
N GLY A 41 -19.05 6.44 -6.76
CA GLY A 41 -19.12 7.43 -5.69
C GLY A 41 -17.88 7.39 -4.80
N TYR A 42 -17.41 8.56 -4.36
CA TYR A 42 -16.35 8.70 -3.37
C TYR A 42 -16.93 9.40 -2.13
N VAL A 43 -16.61 8.86 -0.96
CA VAL A 43 -17.01 9.42 0.34
C VAL A 43 -15.73 9.78 1.09
N THR A 44 -15.65 11.01 1.59
CA THR A 44 -14.51 11.50 2.37
C THR A 44 -15.00 12.34 3.54
N ASN A 45 -14.24 12.34 4.63
CA ASN A 45 -14.43 13.25 5.77
C ASN A 45 -13.71 14.60 5.58
N ILE A 46 -13.00 14.79 4.47
CA ILE A 46 -12.32 16.04 4.15
C ILE A 46 -13.36 17.08 3.76
N GLU A 47 -13.33 18.23 4.43
CA GLU A 47 -14.24 19.32 4.13
C GLU A 47 -14.00 19.91 2.72
N ARG A 48 -15.06 20.32 2.03
CA ARG A 48 -14.99 20.86 0.67
C ARG A 48 -14.14 22.13 0.56
N ARG A 49 -14.00 22.91 1.65
CA ARG A 49 -13.12 24.09 1.69
C ARG A 49 -11.63 23.75 1.69
N VAL A 50 -11.29 22.53 2.16
CA VAL A 50 -9.92 22.02 2.23
C VAL A 50 -9.52 21.37 0.91
N MET A 51 -10.43 20.60 0.31
CA MET A 51 -10.18 19.91 -0.95
C MET A 51 -11.47 19.81 -1.78
N THR A 52 -11.39 20.18 -3.05
CA THR A 52 -12.52 20.09 -3.96
C THR A 52 -12.81 18.63 -4.34
N ALA A 53 -14.03 18.34 -4.82
CA ALA A 53 -14.40 16.99 -5.23
C ALA A 53 -13.46 16.43 -6.33
N ARG A 54 -12.99 17.27 -7.25
CA ARG A 54 -12.08 16.85 -8.33
C ARG A 54 -10.70 16.46 -7.78
N GLU A 55 -10.19 17.22 -6.82
CA GLU A 55 -8.93 16.91 -6.15
C GLU A 55 -9.03 15.64 -5.31
N VAL A 56 -10.12 15.43 -4.58
CA VAL A 56 -10.36 14.17 -3.84
C VAL A 56 -10.31 12.97 -4.77
N VAL A 57 -10.94 13.05 -5.94
CA VAL A 57 -10.91 11.98 -6.95
C VAL A 57 -9.49 11.78 -7.49
N GLY A 58 -8.76 12.86 -7.78
CA GLY A 58 -7.37 12.82 -8.24
C GLY A 58 -6.45 12.16 -7.21
N SER A 59 -6.45 12.64 -5.96
CA SER A 59 -5.65 12.08 -4.89
C SER A 59 -5.98 10.61 -4.60
N TYR A 60 -7.26 10.21 -4.71
CA TYR A 60 -7.63 8.80 -4.59
C TYR A 60 -7.12 7.96 -5.78
N HIS A 61 -7.07 8.53 -6.98
CA HIS A 61 -6.47 7.87 -8.14
C HIS A 61 -4.96 7.69 -7.98
N ASP A 62 -4.29 8.65 -7.33
CA ASP A 62 -2.86 8.60 -7.03
C ASP A 62 -2.50 7.58 -5.94
N LEU A 63 -3.49 7.01 -5.24
CA LEU A 63 -3.29 5.93 -4.27
C LEU A 63 -2.63 4.70 -4.91
N TRP A 64 -2.78 4.52 -6.22
CA TRP A 64 -2.02 3.51 -6.98
C TRP A 64 -0.51 3.66 -6.81
N HIS A 65 0.04 4.88 -6.71
CA HIS A 65 1.48 5.07 -6.51
C HIS A 65 1.96 4.48 -5.18
N VAL A 66 1.11 4.59 -4.15
CA VAL A 66 1.32 4.02 -2.83
C VAL A 66 1.20 2.50 -2.90
N GLU A 67 0.17 1.97 -3.57
CA GLU A 67 0.03 0.53 -3.80
C GLU A 67 1.17 -0.07 -4.62
N GLN A 68 1.68 0.65 -5.62
CA GLN A 68 2.82 0.25 -6.43
C GLN A 68 4.08 0.19 -5.56
N SER A 69 4.33 1.22 -4.75
CA SER A 69 5.44 1.22 -3.80
C SER A 69 5.34 0.08 -2.79
N PHE A 70 4.13 -0.22 -2.25
CA PHE A 70 3.94 -1.40 -1.39
C PHE A 70 4.05 -2.71 -2.13
N ARG A 71 3.61 -2.82 -3.37
CA ARG A 71 3.75 -4.04 -4.16
C ARG A 71 5.22 -4.33 -4.43
N MET A 72 5.99 -3.30 -4.80
CA MET A 72 7.43 -3.40 -4.98
C MET A 72 8.15 -3.66 -3.66
N SER A 73 7.73 -3.04 -2.56
CA SER A 73 8.26 -3.29 -1.21
C SER A 73 7.91 -4.69 -0.67
N LYS A 74 6.70 -5.21 -0.90
CA LYS A 74 6.30 -6.57 -0.50
C LYS A 74 7.14 -7.63 -1.19
N THR A 75 7.51 -7.43 -2.45
CA THR A 75 8.39 -8.35 -3.19
C THR A 75 9.87 -8.12 -2.91
N ALA A 76 10.29 -6.86 -2.70
CA ALA A 76 11.70 -6.53 -2.55
C ALA A 76 12.21 -6.45 -1.09
N LEU A 77 11.34 -6.12 -0.13
CA LEU A 77 11.61 -5.93 1.30
C LEU A 77 10.91 -6.95 2.20
N ARG A 78 10.13 -7.90 1.63
CA ARG A 78 9.39 -8.96 2.39
C ARG A 78 8.49 -8.43 3.51
N ALA A 79 8.12 -7.15 3.53
CA ALA A 79 7.22 -6.57 4.51
C ALA A 79 5.79 -7.11 4.31
N ARG A 80 5.42 -8.17 5.04
CA ARG A 80 4.05 -8.73 5.04
C ARG A 80 3.45 -8.63 6.44
N PRO A 81 2.72 -7.56 6.74
CA PRO A 81 2.00 -7.41 7.99
C PRO A 81 0.64 -8.08 7.81
N ILE A 82 0.51 -9.33 8.28
CA ILE A 82 -0.67 -10.14 7.95
C ILE A 82 -1.76 -10.06 9.04
N PHE A 83 -1.48 -9.63 10.28
CA PHE A 83 -2.51 -9.68 11.33
C PHE A 83 -2.41 -8.53 12.35
N HIS A 84 -2.91 -7.35 12.01
CA HIS A 84 -3.03 -6.23 12.95
C HIS A 84 -4.53 -5.93 13.13
N ARG A 85 -5.07 -6.26 14.31
CA ARG A 85 -6.49 -5.99 14.67
C ARG A 85 -6.64 -4.89 15.71
N THR A 86 -5.56 -4.54 16.42
CA THR A 86 -5.54 -3.47 17.41
C THR A 86 -5.14 -2.16 16.74
N ARG A 87 -5.63 -1.04 17.28
CA ARG A 87 -5.36 0.30 16.78
C ARG A 87 -3.86 0.58 16.71
N ASP A 88 -3.12 0.29 17.78
CA ASP A 88 -1.68 0.52 17.87
C ASP A 88 -0.89 -0.24 16.79
N ALA A 89 -1.33 -1.46 16.49
CA ALA A 89 -0.74 -2.32 15.48
C ALA A 89 -0.98 -1.75 14.06
N ILE A 90 -2.15 -1.13 13.83
CA ILE A 90 -2.46 -0.42 12.58
C ILE A 90 -1.60 0.85 12.46
N GLU A 91 -1.55 1.66 13.51
CA GLU A 91 -0.78 2.91 13.54
C GLU A 91 0.72 2.65 13.34
N ALA A 92 1.29 1.69 14.07
CA ALA A 92 2.69 1.29 13.89
C ALA A 92 2.96 0.79 12.46
N HIS A 93 2.06 -0.03 11.91
CA HIS A 93 2.21 -0.52 10.55
C HIS A 93 2.21 0.64 9.55
N LEU A 94 1.22 1.55 9.64
CA LEU A 94 1.12 2.73 8.78
C LEU A 94 2.38 3.59 8.89
N THR A 95 2.87 3.84 10.09
CA THR A 95 4.11 4.61 10.31
C THR A 95 5.29 4.00 9.57
N VAL A 96 5.57 2.70 9.79
CA VAL A 96 6.69 2.00 9.10
C VAL A 96 6.52 2.06 7.59
N VAL A 97 5.29 1.91 7.11
CA VAL A 97 4.91 1.98 5.70
C VAL A 97 5.17 3.36 5.10
N PHE A 98 4.75 4.42 5.77
CA PHE A 98 4.93 5.80 5.32
C PHE A 98 6.40 6.20 5.37
N THR A 99 7.12 5.82 6.43
CA THR A 99 8.57 6.04 6.52
C THR A 99 9.30 5.32 5.39
N ALA A 100 9.00 4.04 5.14
CA ALA A 100 9.60 3.29 4.03
C ALA A 100 9.29 3.91 2.67
N LEU A 101 8.08 4.44 2.47
CA LEU A 101 7.71 5.15 1.25
C LEU A 101 8.49 6.46 1.09
N ALA A 102 8.61 7.26 2.16
CA ALA A 102 9.36 8.51 2.15
C ALA A 102 10.84 8.27 1.80
N VAL A 103 11.47 7.29 2.45
CA VAL A 103 12.85 6.88 2.15
C VAL A 103 12.97 6.40 0.70
N ALA A 104 12.04 5.55 0.23
CA ALA A 104 12.06 5.08 -1.16
C ALA A 104 11.98 6.24 -2.16
N ARG A 105 11.11 7.23 -1.93
CA ARG A 105 10.95 8.40 -2.81
C ARG A 105 12.20 9.26 -2.81
N PHE A 106 12.74 9.57 -1.64
CA PHE A 106 13.98 10.30 -1.50
C PHE A 106 15.14 9.61 -2.24
N MET A 107 15.32 8.31 -2.08
CA MET A 107 16.38 7.57 -2.78
C MET A 107 16.19 7.57 -4.29
N GLN A 108 14.95 7.47 -4.79
CA GLN A 108 14.68 7.55 -6.23
C GLN A 108 14.98 8.95 -6.80
N GLU A 109 14.67 10.01 -6.06
CA GLU A 109 14.96 11.39 -6.45
C GLU A 109 16.46 11.67 -6.43
N ALA A 110 17.16 11.29 -5.36
CA ALA A 110 18.60 11.48 -5.20
C ALA A 110 19.43 10.71 -6.25
N THR A 111 18.99 9.52 -6.66
CA THR A 111 19.79 8.64 -7.53
C THR A 111 19.29 8.59 -8.98
N GLY A 112 18.06 9.05 -9.25
CA GLY A 112 17.39 8.90 -10.54
C GLY A 112 17.08 7.45 -10.93
N LEU A 113 17.35 6.47 -10.05
CA LEU A 113 17.18 5.04 -10.35
C LEU A 113 15.82 4.51 -9.92
N SER A 114 15.43 3.36 -10.51
CA SER A 114 14.26 2.63 -10.04
C SER A 114 14.52 1.99 -8.67
N LEU A 115 13.49 1.94 -7.81
CA LEU A 115 13.59 1.35 -6.47
C LEU A 115 14.10 -0.10 -6.49
N GLN A 116 13.77 -0.90 -7.52
CA GLN A 116 14.29 -2.27 -7.65
C GLN A 116 15.80 -2.30 -7.87
N LYS A 117 16.33 -1.38 -8.69
CA LYS A 117 17.77 -1.29 -8.95
C LYS A 117 18.50 -0.87 -7.68
N ILE A 118 17.99 0.14 -6.97
CA ILE A 118 18.51 0.59 -5.67
C ILE A 118 18.54 -0.58 -4.68
N ILE A 119 17.42 -1.29 -4.49
CA ILE A 119 17.36 -2.42 -3.55
C ILE A 119 18.31 -3.55 -3.98
N THR A 120 18.39 -3.87 -5.26
CA THR A 120 19.26 -4.97 -5.74
C THR A 120 20.74 -4.63 -5.56
N THR A 121 21.14 -3.38 -5.79
CA THR A 121 22.52 -2.93 -5.60
C THR A 121 22.92 -2.85 -4.13
N LEU A 122 22.01 -2.43 -3.25
CA LEU A 122 22.32 -2.26 -1.82
C LEU A 122 22.11 -3.53 -0.97
N ARG A 123 21.24 -4.46 -1.39
CA ARG A 123 20.92 -5.68 -0.63
C ARG A 123 22.15 -6.54 -0.23
N PRO A 124 23.20 -6.68 -1.05
CA PRO A 124 24.39 -7.45 -0.70
C PRO A 124 25.27 -6.79 0.37
N LEU A 125 25.11 -5.48 0.60
CA LEU A 125 25.89 -4.75 1.60
C LEU A 125 25.38 -5.11 2.99
N ARG A 126 25.98 -6.14 3.58
CA ARG A 126 25.72 -6.58 4.93
C ARG A 126 27.05 -6.73 5.64
N GLU A 127 27.18 -6.05 6.76
CA GLU A 127 28.25 -6.29 7.70
C GLU A 127 28.00 -7.63 8.40
N PHE A 128 29.02 -8.48 8.46
CA PHE A 128 28.95 -9.77 9.14
C PHE A 128 29.88 -9.74 10.35
N VAL A 129 29.35 -10.13 11.52
CA VAL A 129 30.15 -10.37 12.72
C VAL A 129 30.42 -11.87 12.78
N GLY A 130 31.68 -12.26 12.62
CA GLY A 130 32.13 -13.64 12.71
C GLY A 130 33.03 -13.84 13.93
N GLU A 131 32.96 -15.03 14.53
CA GLU A 131 33.88 -15.40 15.61
C GLU A 131 34.99 -16.29 15.04
N ILE A 132 36.25 -15.88 15.22
CA ILE A 132 37.44 -16.68 14.88
C ILE A 132 38.30 -16.76 16.13
N ASP A 133 38.61 -17.98 16.58
CA ASP A 133 39.43 -18.26 17.76
C ASP A 133 38.97 -17.51 19.04
N GLY A 134 37.65 -17.36 19.23
CA GLY A 134 37.08 -16.69 20.41
C GLY A 134 37.05 -15.15 20.34
N HIS A 135 37.40 -14.57 19.19
CA HIS A 135 37.37 -13.13 18.96
C HIS A 135 36.29 -12.78 17.94
N GLU A 136 35.41 -11.81 18.29
CA GLU A 136 34.49 -11.21 17.33
C GLU A 136 35.26 -10.32 16.34
N LEU A 137 35.14 -10.65 15.06
CA LEU A 137 35.66 -9.88 13.95
C LEU A 137 34.50 -9.35 13.11
N VAL A 138 34.53 -8.05 12.86
CA VAL A 138 33.57 -7.37 12.00
C VAL A 138 34.13 -7.34 10.57
N PHE A 139 33.42 -7.98 9.65
CA PHE A 139 33.78 -8.01 8.24
C PHE A 139 32.95 -6.94 7.52
N PRO A 140 33.57 -5.82 7.08
CA PRO A 140 32.86 -4.80 6.33
C PRO A 140 32.40 -5.37 4.98
N PRO A 141 31.25 -4.93 4.46
CA PRO A 141 30.80 -5.37 3.15
C PRO A 141 31.78 -4.90 2.07
N ASP A 142 32.05 -5.76 1.09
CA ASP A 142 32.66 -5.31 -0.15
C ASP A 142 31.67 -4.39 -0.86
N VAL A 143 32.08 -3.15 -1.15
CA VAL A 143 31.23 -2.11 -1.73
C VAL A 143 31.59 -1.95 -3.19
N PRO A 144 30.79 -2.49 -4.14
CA PRO A 144 31.04 -2.31 -5.55
C PRO A 144 31.00 -0.82 -5.93
N PRO A 145 31.71 -0.38 -6.99
CA PRO A 145 31.72 1.02 -7.42
C PRO A 145 30.31 1.61 -7.62
N GLN A 146 29.38 0.81 -8.14
CA GLN A 146 27.98 1.20 -8.32
C GLN A 146 27.24 1.47 -7.00
N ALA A 147 27.59 0.73 -5.93
CA ALA A 147 27.03 0.97 -4.60
C ALA A 147 27.63 2.22 -3.96
N ALA A 148 28.94 2.45 -4.13
CA ALA A 148 29.61 3.64 -3.63
C ALA A 148 29.06 4.93 -4.28
N GLU A 149 28.82 4.90 -5.60
CA GLU A 149 28.19 6.00 -6.34
C GLU A 149 26.76 6.28 -5.82
N LEU A 150 25.98 5.24 -5.53
CA LEU A 150 24.65 5.40 -4.97
C LEU A 150 24.66 6.05 -3.58
N VAL A 151 25.58 5.64 -2.71
CA VAL A 151 25.73 6.22 -1.38
C VAL A 151 26.12 7.70 -1.49
N SER A 152 27.10 8.02 -2.35
CA SER A 152 27.53 9.40 -2.59
C SER A 152 26.40 10.30 -3.12
N ASN A 153 25.59 9.81 -4.07
CA ASN A 153 24.45 10.57 -4.60
C ASN A 153 23.39 10.86 -3.51
N VAL A 154 23.18 9.92 -2.59
CA VAL A 154 22.27 10.09 -1.45
C VAL A 154 22.83 11.09 -0.44
N GLU A 155 24.13 11.02 -0.12
CA GLU A 155 24.80 11.97 0.78
C GLU A 155 24.77 13.40 0.24
N ASN A 156 25.01 13.58 -1.05
CA ASN A 156 24.99 14.89 -1.72
C ASN A 156 23.58 15.47 -1.90
N SER A 157 22.55 14.63 -1.86
CA SER A 157 21.13 15.03 -2.00
C SER A 157 20.44 15.21 -0.66
N GLY A 158 21.06 14.83 0.46
CA GLY A 158 20.53 15.06 1.80
C GLY A 158 20.46 16.56 2.11
N PRO A 159 19.64 16.98 3.09
CA PRO A 159 19.77 18.33 3.63
C PRO A 159 21.22 18.46 4.11
N GLY A 160 22.00 19.32 3.46
CA GLY A 160 23.40 19.55 3.83
C GLY A 160 23.50 19.81 5.34
N ALA A 161 24.62 19.42 5.96
CA ALA A 161 24.89 19.76 7.35
C ALA A 161 24.73 21.28 7.55
N GLY A 162 23.57 21.70 8.04
CA GLY A 162 23.11 23.08 7.95
C GLY A 162 21.70 23.19 8.51
N HIS A 163 21.62 23.13 9.84
CA HIS A 163 20.66 23.93 10.58
C HIS A 163 20.96 25.42 10.38
#